data_AF-A0A951DW55-F1
#
_entry.id   AF-A0A951DW55-F1
#
_cell.length_a   1.000
_cell.length_b   1.000
_cell.length_c   1.000
_cell.angle_alpha   90.00
_cell.angle_beta   90.00
_cell.angle_gamma   90.00
#
_symmetry.space_group_name_H-M   'P 1'
#
loop_
_entity.id
_entity.type
_entity.pdbx_description
1 polymer ?
#
loop_
_entity_poly.entity_id
_entity_poly.type
_entity_poly.pdbx_seq_one_letter_code
_entity_poly.pdbx_strand_id
1 'polypeptide(L)'
;MRIHIRLALSIFVLGTIAITSGLVHALWWRTAQANSHALAATVNQQIVGAVKRELYSLIVGAEAAHGAVRTIFAQSVIGTREADKREFVFLAQLQAQPALSWIAFGWPDGSFFASH
;
A
#
# COMPACT_ATOMS: atom_id res chain seq x y z
N MET A 1 58.79 11.19 41.46
CA MET A 1 57.41 11.51 41.90
C MET A 1 56.54 12.16 40.82
N ARG A 2 57.02 13.15 40.05
CA ARG A 2 56.22 13.86 39.02
C ARG A 2 55.71 12.98 37.85
N ILE A 3 56.50 12.00 37.41
CA ILE A 3 56.14 11.11 36.27
C ILE A 3 54.99 10.16 36.66
N HIS A 4 55.03 9.57 37.86
CA HIS A 4 53.96 8.69 38.35
C HIS A 4 52.62 9.42 38.50
N ILE A 5 52.62 10.67 38.96
CA ILE A 5 51.40 11.50 39.08
C ILE A 5 50.81 11.82 37.70
N ARG A 6 51.65 12.20 36.73
CA ARG A 6 51.20 12.47 35.35
C ARG A 6 50.59 11.23 34.72
N LEU A 7 51.22 10.07 34.89
CA LEU A 7 50.74 8.81 34.34
C LEU A 7 49.41 8.38 34.97
N ALA A 8 49.27 8.53 36.29
CA ALA A 8 48.01 8.28 37.00
C ALA A 8 46.88 9.20 36.50
N LEU A 9 47.18 10.49 36.30
CA LEU A 9 46.20 11.46 35.80
C LEU A 9 45.77 11.16 34.36
N SER A 10 46.71 10.78 33.49
CA SER A 10 46.42 10.40 32.11
C SER A 10 45.55 9.14 32.03
N ILE A 11 45.86 8.11 32.82
CA ILE A 11 45.03 6.89 32.88
C ILE A 11 43.63 7.23 33.38
N PHE A 12 43.53 8.09 34.40
CA PHE A 12 42.24 8.50 34.93
C PHE A 12 41.39 9.21 33.86
N VAL A 13 41.97 10.18 33.16
CA VAL A 13 41.28 10.91 32.08
C VAL A 13 40.90 9.98 30.92
N LEU A 14 41.78 9.07 30.51
CA LEU A 14 41.46 8.08 29.48
C LEU A 14 40.34 7.14 29.93
N GLY A 15 40.36 6.72 31.20
CA GLY A 15 39.31 5.90 31.80
C GLY A 15 37.95 6.61 31.79
N THR A 16 37.89 7.88 32.18
CA THR A 16 36.63 8.63 32.17
C THR A 16 36.11 8.85 30.75
N ILE A 17 36.98 9.13 29.78
CA ILE A 17 36.61 9.24 28.36
C ILE A 17 36.08 7.90 27.81
N ALA A 18 36.77 6.79 28.10
CA ALA A 18 36.35 5.47 27.65
C ALA A 18 34.99 5.08 28.23
N ILE A 19 34.78 5.32 29.54
CA ILE A 19 33.51 5.04 30.21
C ILE A 19 32.37 5.88 29.62
N THR A 20 32.59 7.20 29.48
CA THR A 20 31.55 8.10 28.93
C THR A 20 31.24 7.76 27.47
N SER A 21 32.26 7.53 26.64
CA SER A 21 32.09 7.09 25.26
C SER A 21 31.31 5.78 25.16
N GLY A 22 31.65 4.78 26.00
CA GLY A 22 30.97 3.49 26.04
C GLY A 22 29.50 3.62 26.45
N LEU A 23 29.21 4.42 27.48
CA LEU A 23 27.84 4.68 27.93
C LEU A 23 27.00 5.36 26.85
N VAL A 24 27.54 6.39 26.20
CA VAL A 24 26.85 7.11 25.12
C VAL A 24 26.59 6.18 23.94
N HIS A 25 27.57 5.38 23.52
CA HIS A 25 27.39 4.41 22.44
C HIS A 25 26.37 3.33 22.77
N ALA A 26 26.39 2.78 23.99
CA ALA A 26 25.44 1.77 24.41
C ALA A 26 24.00 2.32 24.42
N LEU A 27 23.82 3.56 24.91
CA LEU A 27 22.53 4.23 24.91
C LEU A 27 22.04 4.51 23.48
N TRP A 28 22.93 5.03 22.63
CA TRP A 28 22.62 5.30 21.22
C TRP A 28 22.29 4.03 20.45
N TRP A 29 23.05 2.96 20.65
CA TRP A 29 22.78 1.67 20.02
C TRP A 29 21.39 1.16 20.40
N ARG A 30 21.03 1.20 21.68
CA ARG A 30 19.73 0.76 22.16
C ARG A 30 18.59 1.60 21.57
N THR A 31 18.74 2.92 21.55
CA THR A 31 17.74 3.83 20.97
C THR A 31 17.63 3.67 19.45
N ALA A 32 18.75 3.56 18.75
CA ALA A 32 18.79 3.34 17.30
C ALA A 32 18.14 2.01 16.91
N GLN A 33 18.37 0.95 17.68
CA GLN A 33 17.75 -0.35 17.46
C GLN A 33 16.22 -0.27 17.64
N ALA A 34 15.76 0.35 18.73
CA ALA A 34 14.34 0.53 19.00
C ALA A 34 13.65 1.38 17.92
N ASN A 35 14.28 2.49 17.51
CA ASN A 35 13.77 3.36 16.46
C ASN A 35 13.73 2.65 15.09
N SER A 36 14.73 1.83 14.78
CA SER A 36 14.76 1.07 13.53
C SER A 36 13.64 0.04 13.45
N HIS A 37 13.38 -0.69 14.54
CA HIS A 37 12.25 -1.62 14.63
C HIS A 37 10.91 -0.90 14.54
N ALA A 38 10.76 0.23 15.23
CA ALA A 38 9.56 1.04 15.17
C ALA A 38 9.32 1.57 13.75
N LEU A 39 10.35 2.11 13.10
CA LEU A 39 10.27 2.60 11.72
C LEU A 39 9.87 1.48 10.75
N ALA A 40 10.50 0.31 10.84
CA ALA A 40 10.16 -0.83 10.01
C ALA A 40 8.69 -1.26 10.21
N ALA A 41 8.21 -1.29 11.46
CA ALA A 41 6.82 -1.61 11.77
C ALA A 41 5.84 -0.56 11.20
N THR A 42 6.15 0.73 11.37
CA THR A 42 5.33 1.83 10.83
C THR A 42 5.29 1.82 9.32
N VAL A 43 6.43 1.66 8.64
CA VAL A 43 6.50 1.56 7.18
C VAL A 43 5.67 0.37 6.69
N ASN A 44 5.81 -0.80 7.31
CA ASN A 44 5.02 -1.97 6.96
C ASN A 44 3.50 -1.73 7.12
N GLN A 45 3.08 -1.11 8.22
CA GLN A 45 1.68 -0.76 8.44
C GLN A 45 1.16 0.25 7.39
N GLN A 46 1.97 1.24 7.03
CA GLN A 46 1.62 2.22 6.00
C GLN A 46 1.49 1.57 4.62
N ILE A 47 2.40 0.66 4.26
CA ILE A 47 2.35 -0.11 3.01
C ILE A 47 1.07 -0.94 2.96
N VAL A 48 0.81 -1.76 3.99
CA VAL A 48 -0.40 -2.61 4.04
C VAL A 48 -1.66 -1.76 4.01
N GLY A 49 -1.68 -0.63 4.72
CA GLY A 49 -2.81 0.30 4.70
C GLY A 49 -3.03 0.94 3.33
N ALA A 50 -1.96 1.30 2.62
CA ALA A 50 -2.05 1.86 1.27
C ALA A 50 -2.57 0.82 0.27
N VAL A 51 -2.00 -0.40 0.28
CA VAL A 51 -2.46 -1.50 -0.58
C VAL A 51 -3.92 -1.83 -0.31
N LYS A 52 -4.34 -1.87 0.96
CA LYS A 52 -5.74 -2.11 1.32
C LYS A 52 -6.68 -1.03 0.76
N ARG A 53 -6.29 0.25 0.85
CA ARG A 53 -7.09 1.36 0.31
C ARG A 53 -7.19 1.27 -1.21
N GLU A 54 -6.07 1.01 -1.88
CA GLU A 54 -6.03 0.86 -3.33
C GLU A 54 -6.93 -0.29 -3.79
N LEU A 55 -6.78 -1.46 -3.18
CA LEU A 55 -7.63 -2.63 -3.47
C LEU A 55 -9.11 -2.32 -3.27
N TYR A 56 -9.46 -1.63 -2.18
CA TYR A 56 -10.85 -1.26 -1.92
C TYR A 56 -11.38 -0.28 -2.97
N SER A 57 -10.57 0.69 -3.41
CA SER A 57 -10.92 1.62 -4.47
C SER A 57 -11.21 0.89 -5.79
N LEU A 58 -10.38 -0.10 -6.15
CA LEU A 58 -10.57 -0.93 -7.34
C LEU A 58 -11.89 -1.73 -7.26
N ILE A 59 -12.18 -2.34 -6.11
CA ILE A 59 -13.42 -3.11 -5.90
C ILE A 59 -14.64 -2.19 -6.00
N VAL A 60 -14.62 -1.03 -5.36
CA VAL A 60 -15.74 -0.07 -5.42
C VAL A 60 -15.97 0.42 -6.84
N GLY A 61 -14.92 0.68 -7.62
CA GLY A 61 -15.03 1.02 -9.04
C GLY A 61 -15.67 -0.10 -9.87
N ALA A 62 -15.27 -1.34 -9.63
CA ALA A 62 -15.85 -2.52 -10.29
C ALA A 62 -17.33 -2.72 -9.91
N GLU A 63 -17.68 -2.58 -8.63
CA GLU A 63 -19.06 -2.67 -8.14
C GLU A 63 -19.93 -1.55 -8.72
N ALA A 64 -19.40 -0.33 -8.84
CA ALA A 64 -20.09 0.80 -9.44
C ALA A 64 -20.37 0.57 -10.93
N ALA A 65 -19.37 0.12 -11.71
CA ALA A 65 -19.55 -0.22 -13.12
C ALA A 65 -20.58 -1.36 -13.28
N HIS A 66 -20.46 -2.41 -12.48
CA HIS A 66 -21.41 -3.52 -12.48
C HIS A 66 -22.83 -3.04 -12.15
N GLY A 67 -22.99 -2.21 -11.11
CA GLY A 67 -24.27 -1.64 -10.69
C GLY A 67 -24.90 -0.76 -11.77
N ALA A 68 -24.10 0.06 -12.46
CA ALA A 68 -24.56 0.89 -13.57
C ALA A 68 -25.07 0.04 -14.74
N VAL A 69 -24.27 -0.93 -15.20
CA VAL A 69 -24.63 -1.87 -16.28
C VAL A 69 -25.90 -2.66 -15.91
N ARG A 70 -25.96 -3.20 -14.69
CA ARG A 70 -27.11 -3.94 -14.19
C ARG A 70 -28.37 -3.07 -14.18
N THR A 71 -28.29 -1.83 -13.71
CA THR A 71 -29.43 -0.90 -13.66
C THR A 71 -29.95 -0.59 -15.06
N ILE A 72 -29.06 -0.31 -16.00
CA ILE A 72 -29.40 -0.04 -17.40
C ILE A 72 -30.19 -1.21 -18.02
N PHE A 73 -29.75 -2.44 -17.79
CA PHE A 73 -30.47 -3.63 -18.30
C PHE A 73 -31.74 -3.95 -17.53
N ALA A 74 -31.74 -3.83 -16.20
CA ALA A 74 -32.90 -4.15 -15.37
C ALA A 74 -34.06 -3.16 -15.59
N GLN A 75 -33.75 -1.92 -15.96
CA GLN A 75 -34.74 -0.90 -16.31
C GLN A 75 -35.13 -0.92 -17.79
N SER A 76 -34.63 -1.89 -18.56
CA SER A 76 -34.91 -2.04 -20.01
C SER A 76 -34.60 -0.78 -20.82
N VAL A 77 -33.61 0.03 -20.39
CA VAL A 77 -33.16 1.22 -21.15
C VAL A 77 -32.53 0.78 -22.48
N ILE A 78 -31.80 -0.34 -22.43
CA ILE A 78 -31.34 -1.08 -23.61
C ILE A 78 -31.62 -2.58 -23.40
N GLY A 79 -31.97 -3.29 -24.47
CA GLY A 79 -32.08 -4.74 -24.44
C GLY A 79 -30.70 -5.39 -24.35
N THR A 80 -30.57 -6.48 -23.59
CA THR A 80 -29.30 -7.21 -23.48
C THR A 80 -28.84 -7.72 -24.84
N ARG A 81 -29.76 -8.12 -25.73
CA ARG A 81 -29.46 -8.66 -27.07
C ARG A 81 -29.21 -7.61 -28.15
N GLU A 82 -29.29 -6.32 -27.84
CA GLU A 82 -28.93 -5.24 -28.77
C GLU A 82 -27.41 -5.07 -28.81
N ALA A 83 -26.74 -5.71 -29.77
CA ALA A 83 -25.28 -5.82 -29.82
C ALA A 83 -24.56 -4.48 -29.75
N ASP A 84 -24.87 -3.56 -30.67
CA ASP A 84 -24.20 -2.28 -30.79
C ASP A 84 -24.38 -1.40 -29.53
N LYS A 85 -25.59 -1.38 -28.97
CA LYS A 85 -25.89 -0.58 -27.77
C LYS A 85 -25.23 -1.15 -26.51
N ARG A 86 -25.18 -2.48 -26.39
CA ARG A 86 -24.49 -3.16 -25.29
C ARG A 86 -23.00 -2.87 -25.32
N GLU A 87 -22.37 -3.02 -26.49
CA GLU A 87 -20.94 -2.75 -26.67
C GLU A 87 -20.60 -1.29 -26.33
N PHE A 88 -21.41 -0.34 -26.81
CA PHE A 88 -21.25 1.07 -26.45
C PHE A 88 -21.29 1.30 -24.93
N VAL A 89 -22.26 0.71 -24.22
CA VAL A 89 -22.34 0.85 -22.75
C VAL A 89 -21.14 0.23 -22.04
N PHE A 90 -20.64 -0.92 -22.52
CA PHE A 90 -19.48 -1.57 -21.91
C PHE A 90 -18.22 -0.75 -22.13
N LEU A 91 -17.98 -0.26 -23.34
CA LEU A 91 -16.87 0.63 -23.65
C LEU A 91 -16.96 1.95 -22.85
N ALA A 92 -18.15 2.53 -22.72
CA ALA A 92 -18.35 3.73 -21.91
C ALA A 92 -17.99 3.50 -20.43
N GLN A 93 -18.35 2.34 -19.87
CA GLN A 93 -17.98 1.99 -18.49
C GLN A 93 -16.49 1.70 -18.33
N LEU A 94 -15.86 1.03 -19.30
CA LEU A 94 -14.42 0.81 -19.32
C LEU A 94 -13.64 2.13 -19.41
N GLN A 95 -14.11 3.07 -20.24
CA GLN A 95 -13.53 4.41 -20.34
C GLN A 95 -13.72 5.22 -19.04
N ALA A 96 -14.85 5.05 -18.35
CA ALA A 96 -15.12 5.72 -17.08
C ALA A 96 -14.36 5.12 -15.89
N GLN A 97 -13.92 3.85 -15.99
CA GLN A 97 -13.21 3.12 -14.94
C GLN A 97 -11.90 2.55 -15.50
N PRO A 98 -10.81 3.35 -15.62
CA PRO A 98 -9.57 2.94 -16.29
C PRO A 98 -8.87 1.72 -15.66
N ALA A 99 -9.22 1.38 -14.43
CA ALA A 99 -8.67 0.23 -13.73
C ALA A 99 -9.36 -1.10 -14.11
N LEU A 100 -10.49 -1.05 -14.81
CA LEU A 100 -11.16 -2.22 -15.37
C LEU A 100 -10.57 -2.53 -16.75
N SER A 101 -10.22 -3.80 -16.96
CA SER A 101 -9.62 -4.26 -18.21
C SER A 101 -10.64 -4.87 -19.18
N TRP A 102 -11.79 -5.32 -18.70
CA TRP A 102 -12.87 -5.86 -19.52
C TRP A 102 -14.19 -5.93 -18.74
N ILE A 103 -15.29 -5.96 -19.48
CA ILE A 103 -16.64 -6.22 -18.96
C ILE A 103 -17.25 -7.33 -19.81
N ALA A 104 -17.85 -8.32 -19.16
CA ALA A 104 -18.55 -9.41 -19.84
C ALA A 104 -19.97 -9.60 -19.33
N PHE A 105 -20.80 -10.12 -20.22
CA PHE A 105 -22.18 -10.49 -19.94
C PHE A 105 -22.46 -11.87 -20.51
N GLY A 106 -23.04 -12.74 -19.67
CA GLY A 106 -23.47 -14.09 -20.07
C GLY A 106 -24.98 -14.21 -20.01
N TRP A 107 -25.56 -14.90 -20.98
CA TRP A 107 -26.98 -15.23 -20.99
C TRP A 107 -27.22 -16.66 -20.47
N PRO A 108 -28.45 -16.97 -20.01
CA PRO A 108 -28.79 -18.32 -19.52
C PRO A 108 -28.66 -19.42 -20.58
N ASP A 109 -28.65 -19.07 -21.87
CA ASP A 109 -28.49 -20.01 -22.99
C ASP A 109 -27.02 -20.42 -23.23
N GLY A 110 -26.09 -19.92 -22.40
CA GLY A 110 -24.66 -20.20 -22.52
C GLY A 110 -23.92 -19.28 -23.50
N SER A 111 -24.62 -18.37 -24.17
CA SER A 111 -23.96 -17.33 -24.96
C SER A 111 -23.28 -16.31 -24.04
N PHE A 112 -22.19 -15.71 -24.53
CA PHE A 112 -21.45 -14.68 -23.79
C PHE A 112 -20.94 -13.58 -24.74
N PHE A 113 -20.75 -12.38 -24.20
CA PHE A 113 -20.13 -11.26 -24.88
C PHE A 113 -19.21 -10.51 -23.92
N ALA A 114 -18.02 -10.13 -24.38
CA ALA A 114 -17.05 -9.37 -23.61
C ALA A 114 -16.51 -8.20 -24.43
N SER A 115 -16.25 -7.08 -23.76
CA SER A 115 -15.60 -5.89 -24.30
C SER A 115 -14.37 -5.59 -23.45
N HIS A 116 -13.30 -5.10 -24.07
CA HIS A 116 -12.03 -4.75 -23.43
C HIS A 116 -11.49 -3.43 -23.97
#